data_AF-A0A3N1AP50-F1
#
_entry.id   AF-A0A3N1AP50-F1
#
_cell.length_a   1.000
_cell.length_b   1.000
_cell.length_c   1.000
_cell.angle_alpha   90.00
_cell.angle_beta   90.00
_cell.angle_gamma   90.00
#
_symmetry.space_group_name_H-M   'P 1'
#
loop_
_entity.id
_entity.type
_entity.pdbx_description
1 polymer ?
#
loop_
_entity_poly.entity_id
_entity_poly.type
_entity_poly.pdbx_seq_one_letter_code
_entity_poly.pdbx_strand_id
1 'polypeptide(L)'
;MEQRSRRGRVVHRRGVLVEPWQVRAVQFGTRWRGLDPAAVYAYLRQVADELDRLTRQAAVDRAEADRLREGLRQWRQRHVGCRFNDPPAGVYQSEHQRQTGGNGGHW
;
A
#
# COMPACT_ATOMS: atom_id res chain seq x y z
N MET A 1 3.39 5.86 -32.81
CA MET A 1 2.61 6.03 -31.55
C MET A 1 1.90 4.72 -31.27
N GLU A 2 2.42 3.87 -30.39
CA GLU A 2 1.64 2.76 -29.82
C GLU A 2 2.20 2.42 -28.43
N GLN A 3 1.66 3.09 -27.41
CA GLN A 3 1.97 2.74 -26.03
C GLN A 3 1.18 1.48 -25.68
N ARG A 4 1.82 0.32 -25.87
CA ARG A 4 1.38 -0.96 -25.28
C ARG A 4 1.49 -0.89 -23.76
N SER A 5 0.45 -0.34 -23.15
CA SER A 5 0.24 -0.34 -21.71
C SER A 5 0.10 -1.79 -21.22
N ARG A 6 1.21 -2.35 -20.73
CA ARG A 6 1.26 -3.61 -20.01
C ARG A 6 0.47 -3.47 -18.71
N ARG A 7 -0.84 -3.70 -18.77
CA ARG A 7 -1.68 -3.88 -17.57
C ARG A 7 -1.16 -5.11 -16.82
N GLY A 8 -0.47 -4.88 -15.71
CA GLY A 8 -0.06 -5.94 -14.80
C GLY A 8 -1.28 -6.73 -14.36
N ARG A 9 -1.30 -8.03 -14.69
CA ARG A 9 -2.34 -8.97 -14.27
C ARG A 9 -2.29 -9.08 -12.75
N VAL A 10 -3.26 -8.50 -12.05
CA VAL A 10 -3.36 -8.63 -10.61
C VAL A 10 -3.98 -9.98 -10.29
N VAL A 11 -3.13 -10.99 -10.11
CA VAL A 11 -3.57 -12.31 -9.67
C VAL A 11 -3.85 -12.25 -8.17
N HIS A 12 -5.09 -12.00 -7.79
CA HIS A 12 -5.54 -12.24 -6.42
C HIS A 12 -5.81 -13.73 -6.25
N ARG A 13 -5.10 -14.35 -5.30
CA ARG A 13 -5.16 -15.78 -5.03
C ARG A 13 -6.51 -16.11 -4.35
N ARG A 14 -7.30 -16.99 -4.99
CA ARG A 14 -8.53 -17.70 -4.53
C ARG A 14 -9.89 -16.99 -4.64
N GLY A 15 -10.16 -16.25 -5.71
CA GLY A 15 -11.53 -15.91 -6.11
C GLY A 15 -11.56 -15.47 -7.56
N VAL A 16 -12.56 -15.88 -8.33
CA VAL A 16 -12.82 -15.27 -9.64
C VAL A 16 -13.14 -13.80 -9.37
N LEU A 17 -12.34 -12.88 -9.92
CA LEU A 17 -12.67 -11.45 -9.88
C LEU A 17 -13.94 -11.24 -10.69
N VAL A 18 -15.02 -10.87 -10.01
CA VAL A 18 -16.27 -10.48 -10.64
C VAL A 18 -16.21 -8.98 -10.86
N GLU A 19 -16.23 -8.57 -12.12
CA GLU A 19 -16.25 -7.17 -12.50
C GLU A 19 -17.64 -6.57 -12.23
N PRO A 20 -17.73 -5.27 -11.90
CA PRO A 20 -18.99 -4.58 -11.63
C PRO A 20 -20.05 -4.76 -12.73
N TRP A 21 -19.62 -4.72 -14.00
CA TRP A 21 -20.52 -4.94 -15.15
C TRP A 21 -21.07 -6.38 -15.19
N GLN A 22 -20.29 -7.37 -14.73
CA GLN A 22 -20.74 -8.76 -14.67
C GLN A 22 -21.86 -8.90 -13.63
N VAL A 23 -21.74 -8.24 -12.48
CA VAL A 23 -22.79 -8.20 -11.45
C VAL A 23 -24.07 -7.57 -12.01
N ARG A 24 -23.96 -6.44 -12.75
CA ARG A 24 -25.12 -5.78 -13.37
C ARG A 24 -25.78 -6.63 -14.45
N ALA A 25 -25.03 -7.49 -15.12
CA ALA A 25 -25.51 -8.35 -16.20
C ALA A 25 -26.15 -9.66 -15.71
N VAL A 26 -26.04 -10.00 -14.42
CA VAL A 26 -26.67 -11.21 -13.87
C VAL A 26 -28.18 -11.15 -14.03
N GLN A 27 -28.76 -12.22 -14.56
CA GLN A 27 -30.20 -12.41 -14.63
C GLN A 27 -30.56 -13.71 -13.92
N PHE A 28 -31.46 -13.64 -12.96
CA PHE A 28 -32.02 -14.80 -12.28
C PHE A 28 -33.39 -15.15 -12.90
N GLY A 29 -33.65 -16.45 -13.06
CA GLY A 29 -34.97 -16.93 -13.46
C GLY A 29 -35.99 -16.79 -12.34
N THR A 30 -37.25 -16.57 -12.69
CA THR A 30 -38.37 -16.48 -11.73
C THR A 30 -38.90 -17.87 -11.38
N ARG A 31 -39.23 -18.09 -10.11
CA ARG A 31 -39.89 -19.32 -9.61
C ARG A 31 -41.05 -18.96 -8.67
N TRP A 32 -42.01 -19.87 -8.51
CA TRP A 32 -43.23 -19.68 -7.70
C TRP A 32 -42.96 -19.45 -6.19
N ARG A 33 -41.73 -19.68 -5.74
CA ARG A 33 -41.19 -19.26 -4.45
C ARG A 33 -39.82 -18.62 -4.69
N GLY A 34 -39.53 -17.54 -3.98
CA GLY A 34 -38.26 -16.83 -4.09
C GLY A 34 -38.27 -15.47 -3.41
N LEU A 35 -37.10 -14.82 -3.43
CA LEU A 35 -36.97 -13.41 -3.06
C LEU A 35 -37.65 -12.51 -4.09
N ASP A 36 -38.13 -11.35 -3.66
CA ASP A 36 -38.64 -10.32 -4.56
C ASP A 36 -37.55 -9.96 -5.60
N PRO A 37 -37.80 -10.18 -6.91
CA PRO A 37 -36.83 -9.86 -7.94
C PRO A 37 -36.38 -8.40 -7.91
N ALA A 38 -37.29 -7.46 -7.61
CA ALA A 38 -36.95 -6.05 -7.60
C ALA A 38 -35.94 -5.72 -6.48
N ALA A 39 -36.16 -6.24 -5.28
CA ALA A 39 -35.23 -6.12 -4.17
C ALA A 39 -33.85 -6.74 -4.49
N VAL A 40 -33.82 -7.93 -5.10
CA VAL A 40 -32.56 -8.58 -5.50
C VAL A 40 -31.79 -7.73 -6.49
N TYR A 41 -32.43 -7.25 -7.56
CA TYR A 41 -31.75 -6.43 -8.56
C TYR A 41 -31.33 -5.06 -8.01
N ALA A 42 -32.06 -4.49 -7.05
CA ALA A 42 -31.64 -3.28 -6.34
C ALA A 42 -30.35 -3.53 -5.53
N TYR A 43 -30.29 -4.64 -4.79
CA TYR A 43 -29.10 -5.03 -4.05
C TYR A 43 -27.90 -5.30 -4.97
N LEU A 44 -28.09 -5.99 -6.10
CA LEU A 44 -27.02 -6.21 -7.07
C LEU A 44 -26.44 -4.90 -7.64
N ARG A 45 -27.29 -3.88 -7.87
CA ARG A 45 -26.81 -2.55 -8.29
C ARG A 45 -25.91 -1.92 -7.23
N GLN A 46 -26.33 -1.96 -5.97
CA GLN A 46 -25.52 -1.46 -4.85
C GLN A 46 -24.18 -2.19 -4.75
N VAL A 47 -24.18 -3.51 -4.85
CA VAL A 47 -22.95 -4.32 -4.84
C VAL A 47 -22.03 -3.92 -5.99
N ALA A 48 -22.57 -3.71 -7.20
CA ALA A 48 -21.78 -3.27 -8.34
C ALA A 48 -21.15 -1.88 -8.12
N ASP A 49 -21.91 -0.94 -7.55
CA ASP A 49 -21.41 0.41 -7.23
C ASP A 49 -20.29 0.37 -6.17
N GLU A 50 -20.38 -0.54 -5.20
CA GLU A 50 -19.37 -0.73 -4.18
C GLU A 50 -18.09 -1.37 -4.75
N LEU A 51 -18.24 -2.38 -5.63
CA LEU A 51 -17.09 -2.94 -6.36
C LEU A 51 -16.40 -1.89 -7.24
N ASP A 52 -17.16 -1.02 -7.92
CA ASP A 52 -16.62 0.12 -8.68
C ASP A 52 -15.84 1.08 -7.78
N ARG A 53 -16.36 1.36 -6.57
CA ARG A 53 -15.66 2.21 -5.59
C ARG A 53 -14.36 1.57 -5.09
N LEU A 54 -14.40 0.31 -4.68
CA LEU A 54 -13.24 -0.42 -4.15
C LEU A 54 -12.15 -0.58 -5.21
N THR A 55 -12.54 -0.87 -6.45
CA THR A 55 -11.59 -1.00 -7.57
C THR A 55 -10.86 0.31 -7.84
N ARG A 56 -11.57 1.46 -7.78
CA ARG A 56 -10.96 2.79 -7.89
C ARG A 56 -10.02 3.08 -6.73
N GLN A 57 -10.42 2.77 -5.50
CA GLN A 57 -9.56 2.97 -4.34
C GLN A 57 -8.27 2.14 -4.44
N ALA A 58 -8.39 0.86 -4.80
CA ALA A 58 -7.23 -0.01 -4.99
C ALA A 58 -6.28 0.50 -6.09
N ALA A 59 -6.80 1.14 -7.14
CA ALA A 59 -5.99 1.76 -8.17
C ALA A 59 -5.20 2.97 -7.64
N VAL A 60 -5.82 3.79 -6.78
CA VAL A 60 -5.16 4.92 -6.10
C VAL A 60 -4.05 4.42 -5.17
N ASP A 61 -4.36 3.46 -4.30
CA ASP A 61 -3.40 2.90 -3.34
C ASP A 61 -2.21 2.27 -4.06
N ARG A 62 -2.46 1.58 -5.19
CA ARG A 62 -1.40 1.01 -6.02
C ARG A 62 -0.51 2.09 -6.63
N ALA A 63 -1.11 3.17 -7.14
CA ALA A 63 -0.35 4.29 -7.69
C ALA A 63 0.52 4.97 -6.63
N GLU A 64 0.02 5.11 -5.40
CA GLU A 64 0.79 5.63 -4.28
C GLU A 64 1.95 4.71 -3.91
N ALA A 65 1.69 3.40 -3.78
CA ALA A 65 2.73 2.41 -3.50
C ALA A 65 3.82 2.42 -4.59
N ASP A 66 3.44 2.58 -5.86
CA ASP A 66 4.39 2.64 -6.97
C ASP A 66 5.23 3.93 -6.92
N ARG A 67 4.65 5.08 -6.54
CA ARG A 67 5.41 6.32 -6.30
C ARG A 67 6.44 6.16 -5.18
N LEU A 68 6.05 5.54 -4.06
CA LEU A 68 6.96 5.27 -2.94
C LEU A 68 8.11 4.35 -3.35
N ARG A 69 7.81 3.25 -4.05
CA ARG A 69 8.82 2.32 -4.57
C ARG A 69 9.81 3.00 -5.49
N GLU A 70 9.32 3.90 -6.35
CA GLU A 70 10.16 4.63 -7.28
C GLU A 70 11.05 5.65 -6.54
N GLY A 71 10.50 6.40 -5.58
CA GLY A 71 11.29 7.29 -4.72
C GLY A 71 12.41 6.53 -3.97
N LEU A 72 12.09 5.35 -3.42
CA LEU A 72 13.08 4.49 -2.76
C LEU A 72 14.13 3.95 -3.72
N ARG A 73 13.74 3.58 -4.95
CA ARG A 73 14.68 3.14 -5.99
C ARG A 73 15.66 4.25 -6.33
N GLN A 74 15.18 5.46 -6.55
CA GLN A 74 16.00 6.62 -6.89
C GLN A 74 16.92 7.03 -5.74
N TRP A 75 16.41 7.02 -4.51
CA TRP A 75 17.24 7.21 -3.32
C TRP A 75 18.36 6.17 -3.26
N ARG A 76 18.02 4.87 -3.36
CA ARG A 76 19.02 3.80 -3.33
C ARG A 76 20.07 3.98 -4.42
N GLN A 77 19.66 4.29 -5.65
CA GLN A 77 20.58 4.53 -6.77
C GLN A 77 21.56 5.66 -6.49
N ARG A 78 21.10 6.79 -5.95
CA ARG A 78 21.98 7.91 -5.56
C ARG A 78 22.96 7.54 -4.44
N HIS A 79 22.55 6.61 -3.56
CA HIS A 79 23.32 6.22 -2.38
C HIS A 79 24.04 4.87 -2.50
N VAL A 80 24.14 4.26 -3.70
CA VAL A 80 24.87 2.98 -3.94
C VAL A 80 26.34 3.05 -3.50
N GLY A 81 26.94 4.25 -3.41
CA GLY A 81 28.30 4.46 -2.91
C GLY A 81 28.40 5.17 -1.55
N CYS A 82 27.27 5.52 -0.92
CA CYS A 82 27.30 6.17 0.38
C CYS A 82 27.59 5.13 1.46
N ARG A 83 28.86 5.00 1.86
CA ARG A 83 29.21 4.39 3.14
C ARG A 83 28.83 5.37 4.24
N PHE A 84 27.96 4.91 5.14
CA PHE A 84 27.87 5.51 6.46
C PHE A 84 29.23 5.29 7.11
N ASN A 85 30.05 6.35 7.23
CA ASN A 85 31.15 6.30 8.16
C ASN A 85 30.51 6.32 9.54
N ASP A 86 30.46 5.16 10.20
CA ASP A 86 30.25 5.14 11.64
C ASP A 86 31.25 6.13 12.25
N PRO A 87 30.80 7.12 13.06
CA PRO A 87 31.74 7.91 13.82
C PRO A 87 32.59 6.93 14.64
N PRO A 88 33.93 7.05 14.64
CA PRO A 88 34.77 6.12 15.38
C PRO A 88 34.27 6.08 16.82
N ALA A 89 34.10 4.86 17.36
CA ALA A 89 33.43 4.58 18.63
C ALA A 89 34.02 5.30 19.87
N GLY A 90 35.07 6.10 19.69
CA GLY A 90 35.74 6.87 20.75
C GLY A 90 35.32 8.35 20.86
N VAL A 91 34.52 8.92 19.95
CA VAL A 91 34.23 10.38 20.00
C VAL A 91 33.23 10.75 21.09
N TYR A 92 32.34 9.83 21.49
CA TYR A 92 31.34 10.09 22.54
C TYR A 92 31.84 9.90 23.99
N GLN A 93 33.12 9.57 24.22
CA GLN A 93 33.65 9.32 25.57
C GLN A 93 34.42 10.50 26.21
N SER A 94 34.60 11.64 25.53
CA SER A 94 35.55 12.66 26.02
C SER A 94 34.96 13.83 26.83
N GLU A 95 33.64 13.97 26.93
CA GLU A 95 33.04 15.12 27.65
C GLU A 95 32.47 14.78 29.04
N HIS A 96 32.18 13.51 29.35
CA HIS A 96 31.70 13.12 30.68
C HIS A 96 32.82 12.81 31.70
N GLN A 97 34.07 12.74 31.27
CA GLN A 97 35.22 12.40 32.12
C GLN A 97 36.13 13.59 32.45
N ARG A 98 35.59 14.81 32.45
CA ARG A 98 36.24 15.99 33.06
C ARG A 98 35.56 16.50 34.34
N GLN A 99 34.42 15.93 34.74
CA GLN A 99 33.62 16.46 35.86
C GLN A 99 33.65 15.58 37.14
N THR A 100 34.32 14.43 37.15
CA THR A 100 34.36 13.51 38.30
C THR A 100 35.79 13.15 38.70
N GLY A 101 36.53 14.15 39.18
CA GLY A 101 37.89 13.94 39.67
C GLY A 101 38.49 15.14 40.39
N GLY A 102 37.68 15.85 41.18
CA GLY A 102 38.14 17.05 41.86
C GLY A 102 37.23 17.45 43.01
N ASN A 103 37.10 16.59 44.02
CA ASN A 103 36.83 17.04 45.39
C ASN A 103 37.19 15.94 46.41
N GLY A 104 38.48 15.86 46.74
CA GLY A 104 38.96 15.28 48.00
C GLY A 104 39.48 16.45 48.82
N GLY A 105 38.79 16.77 49.91
CA GLY A 105 38.87 18.06 50.59
C GLY A 105 40.21 18.38 51.25
N HIS A 106 40.46 19.68 51.39
CA HIS A 106 41.16 20.27 52.53
C HIS A 106 40.94 21.79 52.52
N TRP A 107 40.34 22.29 53.60
CA TRP A 107 40.03 23.68 53.99
C TRP A 107 38.92 24.43 53.26
#